data_AF-A0A0P4UWG7-F1
#
_entry.id   AF-A0A0P4UWG7-F1
#
_cell.length_a   1.000
_cell.length_b   1.000
_cell.length_c   1.000
_cell.angle_alpha   90.00
_cell.angle_beta   90.00
_cell.angle_gamma   90.00
#
_symmetry.space_group_name_H-M   'P 1'
#
loop_
_entity.id
_entity.type
_entity.pdbx_description
1 polymer ?
#
loop_
_entity_poly.entity_id
_entity_poly.type
_entity_poly.pdbx_seq_one_letter_code
_entity_poly.pdbx_strand_id
1 'polypeptide(L)'
;MSLVQALCVAVMAVRHRDRREQDLTEIARRYLMGETQSTIAESLKVSQQTISADMKLIRKRWRDSSIRDFDEAIAVELAKIDLVEAEFWEQWEKSKLPKQVKKNEKADGFTKQTTIEETKCGNPAFLAGVLNCIDRRCRLLGLDSEIKYQDLTTAIAKVIQAGFKVEQSDRAN
;
A
#
# COMPACT_ATOMS: atom_id res chain seq x y z
N MET A 1 5.09 55.33 5.69
CA MET A 1 5.84 54.07 5.46
C MET A 1 6.75 54.29 4.27
N SER A 2 8.06 54.21 4.48
CA SER A 2 9.06 54.46 3.42
C SER A 2 9.00 53.34 2.37
N LEU A 3 9.23 53.68 1.10
CA LEU A 3 9.43 52.73 -0.01
C LEU A 3 10.48 51.65 0.33
N VAL A 4 11.47 51.97 1.17
CA VAL A 4 12.48 51.03 1.67
C VAL A 4 11.87 49.95 2.57
N GLN A 5 10.86 50.30 3.37
CA GLN A 5 10.13 49.37 4.23
C GLN A 5 9.25 48.42 3.40
N ALA A 6 8.60 48.92 2.36
CA ALA A 6 7.80 48.11 1.43
C ALA A 6 8.67 47.16 0.58
N LEU A 7 9.83 47.63 0.12
CA LEU A 7 10.79 46.81 -0.64
C LEU A 7 11.45 45.74 0.26
N CYS A 8 11.73 46.06 1.53
CA CYS A 8 12.27 45.09 2.49
C CYS A 8 11.29 43.95 2.76
N VAL A 9 9.99 44.26 2.90
CA VAL A 9 8.93 43.25 3.05
C VAL A 9 8.78 42.39 1.78
N ALA A 10 8.87 42.98 0.59
CA ALA A 10 8.76 42.26 -0.68
C ALA A 10 9.99 41.38 -1.00
N VAL A 11 11.21 41.85 -0.69
CA VAL A 11 12.46 41.09 -0.89
C VAL A 11 12.59 39.95 0.12
N MET A 12 12.04 40.11 1.33
CA MET A 12 11.93 39.01 2.31
C MET A 12 10.92 37.93 1.91
N ALA A 13 10.01 38.20 0.96
CA ALA A 13 8.97 37.25 0.53
C ALA A 13 9.44 36.25 -0.55
N VAL A 14 10.55 36.50 -1.24
CA VAL A 14 11.09 35.61 -2.28
C VAL A 14 12.21 34.75 -1.69
N ARG A 15 11.85 33.65 -1.02
CA ARG A 15 12.83 32.61 -0.65
C ARG A 15 13.40 31.97 -1.92
N HIS A 16 14.73 31.98 -2.07
CA HIS A 16 15.43 31.24 -3.13
C HIS A 16 15.12 29.73 -3.01
N ARG A 17 15.01 29.03 -4.14
CA ARG A 17 14.51 27.63 -4.22
C ARG A 17 15.25 26.68 -3.26
N ASP A 18 16.57 26.78 -3.19
CA ASP A 18 17.42 25.92 -2.34
C ASP A 18 17.28 26.26 -0.85
N ARG A 19 17.18 27.56 -0.53
CA ARG A 19 16.97 28.03 0.85
C ARG A 19 15.61 27.57 1.38
N ARG A 20 14.59 27.52 0.53
CA ARG A 20 13.26 27.03 0.90
C ARG A 20 13.28 25.56 1.29
N GLU A 21 14.03 24.72 0.58
CA GLU A 21 14.08 23.29 0.89
C GLU A 21 14.79 23.03 2.24
N GLN A 22 15.87 23.77 2.52
CA GLN A 22 16.54 23.77 3.83
C GLN A 22 15.59 24.21 4.96
N ASP A 23 14.83 25.28 4.73
CA ASP A 23 13.83 25.77 5.68
C ASP A 23 12.75 24.71 5.97
N LEU A 24 12.30 23.96 4.96
CA LEU A 24 11.31 22.88 5.15
C LEU A 24 11.85 21.76 6.03
N THR A 25 13.11 21.37 5.87
CA THR A 25 13.76 20.36 6.72
C THR A 25 13.84 20.82 8.18
N GLU A 26 14.25 22.08 8.39
CA GLU A 26 14.38 22.63 9.74
C GLU A 26 13.02 22.82 10.43
N ILE A 27 12.01 23.33 9.69
CA ILE A 27 10.62 23.45 10.18
C ILE A 27 10.09 22.07 10.59
N ALA A 28 10.27 21.06 9.75
CA ALA A 28 9.83 19.69 10.03
C ALA A 28 10.48 19.15 11.32
N ARG A 29 11.80 19.31 11.46
CA ARG A 29 12.55 18.86 12.63
C ARG A 29 12.03 19.51 13.92
N ARG A 30 11.91 20.84 13.94
CA ARG A 30 11.46 21.58 15.13
C ARG A 30 10.02 21.30 15.51
N TYR A 31 9.15 21.15 14.52
CA TYR A 31 7.77 20.71 14.75
C TYR A 31 7.70 19.31 15.38
N LEU A 32 8.53 18.37 14.92
CA LEU A 32 8.61 17.02 15.52
C LEU A 32 9.17 17.01 16.94
N MET A 33 10.02 17.98 17.30
CA MET A 33 10.51 18.18 18.67
C MET A 33 9.47 18.86 19.59
N GLY A 34 8.28 19.20 19.07
CA GLY A 34 7.17 19.75 19.85
C GLY A 34 7.07 21.28 19.85
N GLU A 35 7.89 21.98 19.06
CA GLU A 35 7.82 23.43 18.97
C GLU A 35 6.56 23.93 18.24
N THR A 36 6.03 25.07 18.69
CA THR A 36 4.84 25.67 18.08
C THR A 36 5.19 26.38 16.77
N GLN A 37 4.23 26.47 15.84
CA GLN A 37 4.44 27.18 14.56
C GLN A 37 4.81 28.66 14.75
N SER A 38 4.31 29.31 15.81
CA SER A 38 4.63 30.70 16.14
C SER A 38 6.09 30.86 16.56
N THR A 39 6.58 29.99 17.44
CA THR A 39 7.99 29.96 17.87
C THR A 39 8.95 29.70 16.71
N ILE A 40 8.56 28.79 15.81
CA ILE A 40 9.33 28.49 14.59
C ILE A 40 9.33 29.70 13.64
N ALA A 41 8.19 30.38 13.48
CA ALA A 41 8.04 31.56 12.64
C ALA A 41 8.93 32.73 13.11
N GLU A 42 8.92 33.01 14.41
CA GLU A 42 9.76 34.04 15.04
C GLU A 42 11.24 33.77 14.81
N SER A 43 11.68 32.53 15.01
CA SER A 43 13.08 32.14 14.85
C SER A 43 13.54 32.21 13.39
N LEU A 44 12.69 31.84 12.43
CA LEU A 44 12.99 31.92 11.00
C LEU A 44 12.69 33.30 10.40
N LYS A 45 12.23 34.27 11.21
CA LYS A 45 11.85 35.63 10.80
C LYS A 45 10.86 35.64 9.63
N VAL A 46 9.90 34.73 9.64
CA VAL A 46 8.81 34.65 8.65
C VAL A 46 7.46 34.74 9.33
N SER A 47 6.41 34.96 8.54
CA SER A 47 5.06 34.94 9.08
C SER A 47 4.65 33.53 9.50
N GLN A 48 3.81 33.42 10.53
CA GLN A 48 3.20 32.15 10.92
C GLN A 48 2.37 31.54 9.78
N GLN A 49 1.77 32.37 8.91
CA GLN A 49 1.05 31.92 7.73
C GLN A 49 1.97 31.17 6.74
N THR A 50 3.20 31.65 6.56
CA THR A 50 4.23 30.98 5.76
C THR A 50 4.56 29.61 6.34
N ILE A 51 4.79 29.51 7.66
CA ILE A 51 5.03 28.24 8.34
C ILE A 51 3.84 27.29 8.21
N SER A 52 2.61 27.79 8.32
CA SER A 52 1.40 26.98 8.14
C SER A 52 1.30 26.39 6.73
N ALA A 53 1.63 27.18 5.69
CA ALA A 53 1.68 26.71 4.31
C ALA A 53 2.79 25.66 4.09
N ASP A 54 3.98 25.91 4.63
CA ASP A 54 5.11 24.97 4.56
C ASP A 54 4.81 23.66 5.32
N MET A 55 4.13 23.72 6.48
CA MET A 55 3.64 22.54 7.20
C MET A 55 2.56 21.76 6.46
N LYS A 56 1.71 22.41 5.66
CA LYS A 56 0.79 21.71 4.76
C LYS A 56 1.56 20.95 3.68
N LEU A 57 2.61 21.55 3.12
CA LEU A 57 3.47 20.92 2.13
C LEU A 57 4.24 19.72 2.73
N ILE A 58 4.85 19.88 3.90
CA ILE A 58 5.56 18.81 4.62
C ILE A 58 4.63 17.63 4.88
N ARG A 59 3.44 17.89 5.46
CA ARG A 59 2.45 16.82 5.72
C ARG A 59 1.99 16.13 4.45
N LYS A 60 1.81 16.88 3.35
CA LYS A 60 1.51 16.30 2.04
C LYS A 60 2.65 15.38 1.59
N ARG A 61 3.89 15.84 1.64
CA ARG A 61 5.06 15.02 1.25
C ARG A 61 5.22 13.78 2.10
N TRP A 62 5.01 13.86 3.42
CA TRP A 62 5.03 12.68 4.29
C TRP A 62 3.94 11.68 3.94
N ARG A 63 2.72 12.15 3.66
CA ARG A 63 1.63 11.30 3.20
C ARG A 63 1.96 10.65 1.86
N ASP A 64 2.40 11.44 0.89
CA ASP A 64 2.73 10.94 -0.45
C ASP A 64 3.90 9.94 -0.40
N SER A 65 4.89 10.17 0.49
CA SER A 65 5.97 9.21 0.75
C SER A 65 5.42 7.94 1.39
N SER A 66 4.63 8.07 2.45
CA SER A 66 4.05 6.90 3.14
C SER A 66 3.15 6.08 2.23
N ILE A 67 2.41 6.71 1.30
CA ILE A 67 1.61 6.00 0.29
C ILE A 67 2.54 5.24 -0.65
N ARG A 68 3.59 5.90 -1.17
CA ARG A 68 4.57 5.24 -2.05
C ARG A 68 5.27 4.07 -1.36
N ASP A 69 5.71 4.25 -0.11
CA ASP A 69 6.38 3.21 0.67
C ASP A 69 5.43 2.01 0.91
N PHE A 70 4.13 2.28 1.07
CA PHE A 70 3.09 1.25 1.16
C PHE A 70 2.85 0.54 -0.17
N ASP A 71 2.77 1.28 -1.28
CA ASP A 71 2.62 0.72 -2.63
C ASP A 71 3.83 -0.17 -3.00
N GLU A 72 5.04 0.24 -2.62
CA GLU A 72 6.26 -0.55 -2.82
C GLU A 72 6.21 -1.85 -2.00
N ALA A 73 5.78 -1.78 -0.74
CA ALA A 73 5.60 -2.97 0.09
C ALA A 73 4.54 -3.92 -0.50
N ILE A 74 3.43 -3.40 -1.02
CA ILE A 74 2.41 -4.20 -1.73
C ILE A 74 3.02 -4.86 -2.96
N ALA A 75 3.79 -4.13 -3.77
CA ALA A 75 4.39 -4.67 -4.99
C ALA A 75 5.36 -5.83 -4.69
N VAL A 76 6.16 -5.72 -3.62
CA VAL A 76 7.06 -6.79 -3.17
C VAL A 76 6.27 -8.04 -2.76
N GLU A 77 5.19 -7.89 -2.00
CA GLU A 77 4.37 -9.03 -1.59
C GLU A 77 3.60 -9.66 -2.76
N LEU A 78 3.10 -8.86 -3.70
CA LEU A 78 2.49 -9.37 -4.94
C LEU A 78 3.48 -10.19 -5.77
N ALA A 79 4.71 -9.72 -5.94
CA ALA A 79 5.74 -10.46 -6.66
C ALA A 79 6.08 -11.82 -5.99
N LYS A 80 6.08 -11.89 -4.66
CA LYS A 80 6.23 -13.16 -3.93
C LYS A 80 5.04 -14.10 -4.17
N ILE A 81 3.82 -13.58 -4.18
CA ILE A 81 2.61 -14.37 -4.46
C ILE A 81 2.64 -14.88 -5.89
N ASP A 82 3.04 -14.07 -6.87
CA ASP A 82 3.15 -14.47 -8.27
C ASP A 82 4.13 -15.62 -8.46
N LEU A 83 5.28 -15.57 -7.78
CA LEU A 83 6.28 -16.64 -7.79
C LEU A 83 5.70 -17.96 -7.25
N VAL A 84 5.00 -17.88 -6.11
CA VAL A 84 4.40 -19.07 -5.46
C VAL A 84 3.25 -19.64 -6.28
N GLU A 85 2.43 -18.77 -6.89
CA GLU A 85 1.35 -19.18 -7.79
C GLU A 85 1.90 -19.92 -9.01
N ALA A 86 2.99 -19.42 -9.62
CA ALA A 86 3.64 -20.08 -10.74
C ALA A 86 4.16 -21.49 -10.37
N GLU A 87 4.79 -21.63 -9.21
CA GLU A 87 5.24 -22.94 -8.70
C GLU A 87 4.05 -23.89 -8.47
N PHE A 88 2.93 -23.40 -7.92
CA PHE A 88 1.73 -24.23 -7.76
C PHE A 88 1.17 -24.71 -9.09
N TRP A 89 1.13 -23.85 -10.12
CA TRP A 89 0.73 -24.24 -11.46
C TRP A 89 1.68 -25.28 -12.06
N GLU A 90 2.99 -25.11 -11.91
CA GLU A 90 3.97 -26.07 -12.40
C GLU A 90 3.80 -27.44 -11.71
N GLN A 91 3.62 -27.46 -10.39
CA GLN A 91 3.41 -28.70 -9.64
C GLN A 91 2.07 -29.36 -9.97
N TRP A 92 1.03 -28.57 -10.24
CA TRP A 92 -0.24 -29.08 -10.76
C TRP A 92 -0.04 -29.79 -12.09
N GLU A 93 0.66 -29.18 -13.04
CA GLU A 93 0.98 -29.78 -14.33
C GLU A 93 1.80 -31.08 -14.18
N LYS A 94 2.86 -31.05 -13.36
CA LYS A 94 3.68 -32.24 -13.04
C LYS A 94 2.87 -33.36 -12.40
N SER A 95 1.88 -33.03 -11.57
CA SER A 95 1.08 -34.02 -10.85
C SER A 95 0.18 -34.87 -11.76
N LYS A 96 -0.13 -34.37 -12.96
CA LYS A 96 -0.90 -35.08 -13.99
C LYS A 96 -0.04 -36.07 -14.77
N LEU A 97 1.28 -35.99 -14.67
CA LEU A 97 2.18 -36.89 -15.40
C LEU A 97 2.05 -38.33 -14.87
N PRO A 98 1.97 -39.33 -15.77
CA PRO A 98 1.89 -40.72 -15.38
C PRO A 98 3.19 -41.12 -14.67
N LYS A 99 3.07 -41.89 -13.58
CA LYS A 99 4.24 -42.45 -12.88
C LYS A 99 4.38 -43.91 -13.29
N GLN A 100 5.54 -44.26 -13.87
CA GLN A 100 5.84 -45.67 -14.12
C GLN A 100 6.16 -46.35 -12.79
N VAL A 101 5.33 -47.31 -12.40
CA VAL A 101 5.57 -48.16 -11.25
C VAL A 101 6.08 -49.50 -11.77
N LYS A 102 7.34 -49.81 -11.49
CA LYS A 102 7.92 -51.13 -11.77
C LYS A 102 7.62 -52.04 -10.60
N LYS A 103 6.74 -53.02 -10.79
CA LYS A 103 6.44 -54.04 -9.79
C LYS A 103 7.27 -55.29 -10.09
N ASN A 104 8.17 -55.65 -9.18
CA ASN A 104 8.97 -56.88 -9.28
C ASN A 104 8.33 -57.94 -8.38
N GLU A 105 7.70 -58.95 -8.98
CA GLU A 105 7.24 -60.14 -8.26
C GLU A 105 8.22 -61.29 -8.51
N LYS A 106 8.74 -61.88 -7.43
CA LYS A 106 9.57 -63.09 -7.48
C LYS A 106 8.69 -64.30 -7.22
N ALA A 107 8.59 -65.19 -8.21
CA ALA A 107 8.01 -66.51 -8.06
C ALA A 107 8.93 -67.54 -8.74
N ASP A 108 9.29 -68.61 -8.01
CA ASP A 108 9.91 -69.85 -8.53
C ASP A 108 10.99 -69.67 -9.60
N GLY A 109 12.06 -68.93 -9.28
CA GLY A 109 13.27 -68.86 -10.10
C GLY A 109 13.22 -67.97 -11.35
N PHE A 110 12.05 -67.44 -11.74
CA PHE A 110 11.91 -66.49 -12.84
C PHE A 110 11.55 -65.08 -12.36
N THR A 111 12.24 -64.08 -12.86
CA THR A 111 11.93 -62.66 -12.58
C THR A 111 10.98 -62.14 -13.65
N LYS A 112 9.71 -61.90 -13.30
CA LYS A 112 8.73 -61.26 -14.21
C LYS A 112 8.67 -59.77 -13.87
N GLN A 113 9.07 -58.94 -14.83
CA GLN A 113 8.99 -57.48 -14.71
C GLN A 113 7.73 -56.98 -15.45
N THR A 114 6.80 -56.37 -14.71
CA THR A 114 5.60 -55.75 -15.30
C THR A 114 5.69 -54.24 -15.07
N THR A 115 5.60 -53.47 -16.16
CA THR A 115 5.49 -52.01 -16.13
C THR A 115 4.02 -51.64 -16.22
N ILE A 116 3.49 -50.99 -15.18
CA ILE A 116 2.12 -50.46 -15.17
C ILE A 116 2.21 -48.94 -15.29
N GLU A 117 1.53 -48.37 -16.28
CA GLU A 117 1.35 -46.92 -16.43
C GLU A 117 0.02 -46.51 -15.81
N GLU A 118 0.07 -45.88 -14.64
CA GLU A 118 -1.12 -45.33 -13.99
C GLU A 118 -1.33 -43.89 -14.45
N THR A 119 -2.46 -43.63 -15.11
CA THR A 119 -2.92 -42.27 -15.44
C THR A 119 -3.33 -41.55 -14.15
N LYS A 120 -2.74 -40.39 -13.87
CA LYS A 120 -3.05 -39.60 -12.68
C LYS A 120 -3.97 -38.43 -13.00
N CYS A 121 -5.09 -38.35 -12.30
CA CYS A 121 -5.83 -37.11 -12.14
C CYS A 121 -5.01 -36.25 -11.16
N GLY A 122 -4.53 -35.08 -11.60
CA GLY A 122 -3.59 -34.25 -10.83
C GLY A 122 -3.98 -33.99 -9.37
N ASN A 123 -3.01 -33.62 -8.54
CA ASN A 123 -3.22 -33.43 -7.10
C ASN A 123 -3.96 -32.10 -6.81
N PRO A 124 -5.20 -32.13 -6.28
CA PRO A 124 -6.01 -30.92 -6.07
C PRO A 124 -5.43 -29.96 -5.02
N ALA A 125 -4.50 -30.41 -4.17
CA ALA A 125 -3.83 -29.55 -3.19
C ALA A 125 -3.10 -28.36 -3.85
N PHE A 126 -2.58 -28.54 -5.06
CA PHE A 126 -1.91 -27.45 -5.79
C PHE A 126 -2.89 -26.37 -6.23
N LEU A 127 -4.09 -26.74 -6.68
CA LEU A 127 -5.16 -25.78 -7.01
C LEU A 127 -5.69 -25.06 -5.77
N ALA A 128 -5.76 -25.74 -4.63
CA ALA A 128 -6.06 -25.08 -3.35
C ALA A 128 -4.99 -24.03 -3.00
N GLY A 129 -3.72 -24.33 -3.29
CA GLY A 129 -2.61 -23.37 -3.18
C GLY A 129 -2.78 -22.14 -4.09
N VAL A 130 -3.19 -22.34 -5.35
CA VAL A 130 -3.52 -21.24 -6.27
C VAL A 130 -4.67 -20.37 -5.74
N LEU A 131 -5.75 -20.99 -5.25
CA LEU A 131 -6.87 -20.25 -4.65
C LEU A 131 -6.43 -19.40 -3.44
N ASN A 132 -5.53 -19.92 -2.60
CA ASN A 132 -4.97 -19.15 -1.49
C ASN A 132 -4.14 -17.95 -1.97
N CYS A 133 -3.39 -18.09 -3.08
CA CYS A 133 -2.64 -16.99 -3.69
C CYS A 133 -3.60 -15.89 -4.19
N ILE A 134 -4.68 -16.28 -4.87
CA ILE A 134 -5.71 -15.37 -5.37
C ILE A 134 -6.40 -14.64 -4.21
N ASP A 135 -6.84 -15.35 -3.17
CA ASP A 135 -7.46 -14.79 -1.98
C ASP A 135 -6.53 -13.77 -1.28
N ARG A 136 -5.25 -14.11 -1.11
CA ARG A 136 -4.28 -13.20 -0.50
C ARG A 136 -4.07 -11.92 -1.35
N ARG A 137 -4.07 -12.05 -2.68
CA ARG A 137 -3.99 -10.92 -3.62
C ARG A 137 -5.21 -10.01 -3.50
N CYS A 138 -6.42 -10.57 -3.45
CA CYS A 138 -7.66 -9.80 -3.25
C CYS A 138 -7.63 -9.01 -1.94
N ARG A 139 -7.12 -9.61 -0.86
CA ARG A 139 -6.98 -8.93 0.44
C ARG A 139 -5.93 -7.82 0.43
N LEU A 140 -4.75 -8.06 -0.16
CA LEU A 140 -3.68 -7.06 -0.25
C LEU A 140 -4.09 -5.84 -1.09
N LEU A 141 -4.81 -6.07 -2.18
CA LEU A 141 -5.36 -5.00 -3.03
C LEU A 141 -6.62 -4.35 -2.45
N GLY A 142 -7.14 -4.86 -1.33
CA GLY A 142 -8.37 -4.36 -0.72
C GLY A 142 -9.64 -4.63 -1.55
N LEU A 143 -9.60 -5.56 -2.48
CA LEU A 143 -10.76 -5.97 -3.30
C LEU A 143 -11.81 -6.71 -2.46
N ASP A 144 -11.38 -7.37 -1.39
CA ASP A 144 -12.25 -8.02 -0.38
C ASP A 144 -12.81 -7.03 0.65
N SER A 145 -12.38 -5.77 0.62
CA SER A 145 -12.80 -4.81 1.63
C SER A 145 -14.18 -4.23 1.31
N GLU A 146 -15.21 -4.66 2.05
CA GLU A 146 -16.47 -3.89 2.21
C GLU A 146 -16.26 -2.52 2.91
N ILE A 147 -15.00 -2.24 3.30
CA ILE A 147 -14.58 -1.22 4.27
C ILE A 147 -14.90 0.21 3.81
N LYS A 148 -14.89 0.50 2.49
CA LYS A 148 -15.21 1.85 2.00
C LYS A 148 -16.66 2.25 2.28
N TYR A 149 -17.61 1.31 2.25
CA TYR A 149 -19.01 1.63 2.50
C TYR A 149 -19.35 1.60 3.99
N GLN A 150 -18.77 0.67 4.76
CA GLN A 150 -19.07 0.55 6.20
C GLN A 150 -18.54 1.73 7.02
N ASP A 151 -17.36 2.27 6.70
CA ASP A 151 -16.80 3.45 7.39
C ASP A 151 -17.60 4.72 7.10
N LEU A 152 -18.01 4.92 5.84
CA LEU A 152 -18.91 6.02 5.46
C LEU A 152 -20.28 5.89 6.13
N THR A 153 -20.84 4.67 6.15
CA THR A 153 -22.14 4.41 6.78
C THR A 153 -22.09 4.66 8.28
N THR A 154 -21.01 4.24 8.94
CA THR A 154 -20.79 4.44 10.37
C THR A 154 -20.52 5.91 10.70
N ALA A 155 -19.78 6.63 9.87
CA ALA A 155 -19.58 8.07 10.00
C ALA A 155 -20.91 8.83 9.84
N ILE A 156 -21.71 8.48 8.83
CA ILE A 156 -23.04 9.05 8.59
C ILE A 156 -23.97 8.76 9.78
N ALA A 157 -23.98 7.53 10.29
CA ALA A 157 -24.79 7.15 11.46
C ALA A 157 -24.42 7.95 12.71
N LYS A 158 -23.13 8.19 12.97
CA LYS A 158 -22.68 9.04 14.10
C LYS A 158 -23.12 10.49 13.94
N VAL A 159 -23.08 11.03 12.73
CA VAL A 159 -23.54 12.40 12.43
C VAL A 159 -25.04 12.53 12.64
N ILE A 160 -25.83 11.52 12.22
CA ILE A 160 -27.28 11.46 12.47
C ILE A 160 -27.57 11.35 13.98
N GLN A 161 -26.86 10.50 14.73
CA GLN A 161 -27.01 10.36 16.18
C GLN A 161 -26.67 11.66 16.94
N ALA A 162 -25.73 12.45 16.42
CA ALA A 162 -25.39 13.76 16.97
C ALA A 162 -26.42 14.86 16.60
N GLY A 163 -27.53 14.51 15.94
CA GLY A 163 -28.64 15.41 15.64
C GLY A 163 -28.49 16.21 14.34
N PHE A 164 -27.49 15.91 13.53
CA PHE A 164 -27.32 16.56 12.23
C PHE A 164 -28.19 15.87 11.17
N LYS A 165 -28.93 16.66 10.41
CA LYS A 165 -29.63 16.16 9.22
C LYS A 165 -28.64 16.02 8.07
N VAL A 166 -28.56 14.82 7.50
CA VAL A 166 -27.78 14.55 6.29
C VAL A 166 -28.72 14.62 5.11
N GLU A 167 -28.55 15.64 4.27
CA GLU A 167 -29.25 15.75 3.00
C GLU A 167 -28.30 15.28 1.89
N GLN A 168 -28.80 14.44 0.98
CA GLN A 168 -28.07 14.19 -0.26
C GLN A 168 -28.09 15.50 -1.04
N SER A 169 -26.90 15.98 -1.38
CA SER A 169 -26.77 17.09 -2.33
C SER A 169 -27.34 16.61 -3.66
N ASP A 170 -28.54 17.06 -4.02
CA ASP A 170 -29.10 17.02 -5.37
C ASP A 170 -28.22 17.90 -6.29
N ARG A 171 -26.97 17.49 -6.52
CA ARG A 171 -26.22 17.97 -7.67
C ARG A 171 -26.76 17.20 -8.85
N ALA A 172 -27.75 17.82 -9.50
CA ALA A 172 -28.20 17.47 -10.82
C ALA A 172 -26.98 17.25 -11.74
N ASN A 173 -27.00 16.10 -12.43
CA ASN A 173 -26.28 15.71 -13.66
C ASN A 173 -24.99 16.45 -14.00
#